data_AF-A0A151ZB45-F1
#
_entry.id   AF-A0A151ZB45-F1
#
_cell.length_a   1.000
_cell.length_b   1.000
_cell.length_c   1.000
_cell.angle_alpha   90.00
_cell.angle_beta   90.00
_cell.angle_gamma   90.00
#
_symmetry.space_group_name_H-M   'P 1'
#
loop_
_entity.id
_entity.type
_entity.pdbx_description
1 polymer ?
#
loop_
_entity_poly.entity_id
_entity_poly.type
_entity_poly.pdbx_seq_one_letter_code
_entity_poly.pdbx_strand_id
1 'polypeptide(L)'
;MGLCWLMDPNYKNIENKNGDSGSVLVYGNYNSDKNLVVERIYKYLPVDFKASTESKFYQFSLTKYTCLRPPCPIYTGYELNTNKSVALMNITSNYDGIYFDTNWFQARIIDREEHRLISRGYSDKRSNFQIENAFVHLPDPYTSCTKIEHQNCNKNQTETFTRDSNRCYKSEGCFPKITCNQLTPHCENGYTLVNWTKTDGCLNFVCDFMLLDTTK
;
A
#
# COMPACT_ATOMS: atom_id res chain seq x y z
N MET A 1 -8.33 -29.25 11.35
CA MET A 1 -7.67 -28.21 12.16
C MET A 1 -7.91 -26.87 11.49
N GLY A 2 -8.97 -26.16 11.88
CA GLY A 2 -9.28 -24.83 11.36
C GLY A 2 -8.57 -23.79 12.19
N LEU A 3 -7.69 -23.00 11.58
CA LEU A 3 -7.12 -21.79 12.17
C LEU A 3 -8.29 -20.83 12.43
N CYS A 4 -8.70 -20.74 13.70
CA CYS A 4 -9.60 -19.72 14.18
C CYS A 4 -8.79 -18.44 14.30
N TRP A 5 -8.95 -17.54 13.33
CA TRP A 5 -8.43 -16.18 13.40
C TRP A 5 -9.25 -15.38 14.41
N LEU A 6 -9.01 -15.62 15.68
CA LEU A 6 -9.34 -14.63 16.71
C LEU A 6 -8.37 -13.48 16.48
N MET A 7 -8.82 -12.45 15.75
CA MET A 7 -8.35 -11.11 16.03
C MET A 7 -8.56 -10.91 17.53
N ASP A 8 -7.46 -10.81 18.28
CA ASP A 8 -7.44 -10.87 19.73
C ASP A 8 -8.55 -9.99 20.35
N PRO A 9 -9.41 -10.49 21.26
CA PRO A 9 -10.35 -9.66 22.01
C PRO A 9 -9.71 -8.44 22.72
N ASN A 10 -8.38 -8.34 22.77
CA ASN A 10 -7.62 -7.18 23.24
C ASN A 10 -7.51 -6.02 22.23
N TYR A 11 -8.11 -6.09 21.03
CA TYR A 11 -8.24 -4.92 20.15
C TYR A 11 -9.03 -3.80 20.84
N LYS A 12 -8.32 -2.85 21.49
CA LYS A 12 -8.92 -1.65 22.08
C LYS A 12 -8.68 -0.44 21.18
N ASN A 13 -9.80 0.09 20.68
CA ASN A 13 -10.04 1.42 20.10
C ASN A 13 -8.93 2.00 19.20
N ILE A 14 -9.16 1.89 17.90
CA ILE A 14 -8.58 2.79 16.89
C ILE A 14 -9.28 4.16 17.08
N GLU A 15 -8.76 5.03 17.94
CA GLU A 15 -9.19 6.43 18.01
C GLU A 15 -8.33 7.28 17.06
N ASN A 16 -8.74 7.38 15.79
CA ASN A 16 -8.26 8.46 14.92
C ASN A 16 -9.32 9.55 14.86
N LYS A 17 -9.26 10.53 15.78
CA LYS A 17 -10.28 11.58 15.87
C LYS A 17 -10.15 12.67 14.80
N ASN A 18 -8.99 12.82 14.15
CA ASN A 18 -8.79 13.73 13.02
C ASN A 18 -7.76 13.09 12.08
N GLY A 19 -8.10 12.93 10.80
CA GLY A 19 -7.26 12.31 9.77
C GLY A 19 -6.04 13.14 9.39
N ASP A 20 -5.27 13.57 10.38
CA ASP A 20 -4.04 14.32 10.19
C ASP A 20 -2.96 13.38 9.63
N SER A 21 -2.11 13.88 8.74
CA SER A 21 -0.99 13.15 8.09
C SER A 21 0.04 12.56 9.07
N GLY A 22 -0.17 12.76 10.37
CA GLY A 22 0.58 12.19 11.48
C GLY A 22 0.02 10.88 12.04
N SER A 23 -1.23 10.52 11.77
CA SER A 23 -1.90 9.43 12.50
C SER A 23 -1.24 8.06 12.29
N VAL A 24 -1.10 7.33 13.39
CA VAL A 24 -0.52 5.99 13.45
C VAL A 24 -1.52 5.04 14.10
N LEU A 25 -1.61 3.83 13.57
CA LEU A 25 -2.31 2.71 14.19
C LEU A 25 -1.25 1.72 14.67
N VAL A 26 -1.36 1.26 15.92
CA VAL A 26 -0.46 0.27 16.50
C VAL A 26 -1.20 -1.03 16.77
N TYR A 27 -0.51 -2.14 16.55
CA TYR A 27 -0.97 -3.48 16.90
C TYR A 27 0.04 -4.09 17.86
N GLY A 28 -0.44 -4.76 18.89
CA GLY A 28 0.39 -5.28 19.96
C GLY A 28 -0.42 -5.87 21.10
N ASN A 29 0.29 -6.37 22.11
CA ASN A 29 -0.27 -7.07 23.25
C ASN A 29 0.12 -6.39 24.56
N TYR A 30 -0.76 -6.42 25.56
CA TYR A 30 -0.39 -5.97 26.90
C TYR A 30 0.38 -7.07 27.63
N ASN A 31 1.55 -6.74 28.16
CA ASN A 31 2.31 -7.66 29.01
C ASN A 31 1.67 -7.80 30.41
N SER A 32 2.25 -8.62 31.29
CA SER A 32 1.80 -8.81 32.68
C SER A 32 1.71 -7.51 33.48
N ASP A 33 2.51 -6.50 33.13
CA ASP A 33 2.59 -5.20 33.79
C ASP A 33 1.61 -4.18 33.20
N LYS A 34 0.74 -4.60 32.26
CA LYS A 34 -0.18 -3.73 31.51
C LYS A 34 0.53 -2.68 30.64
N ASN A 35 1.77 -2.96 30.22
CA ASN A 35 2.44 -2.18 29.19
C ASN A 35 2.09 -2.72 27.80
N LEU A 36 1.78 -1.84 26.85
CA LEU A 36 1.54 -2.23 25.46
C LEU A 36 2.88 -2.55 24.78
N VAL A 37 3.07 -3.81 24.41
CA VAL A 37 4.16 -4.29 23.58
C VAL A 37 3.71 -4.18 22.12
N VAL A 38 4.21 -3.18 21.42
CA VAL A 38 3.87 -2.94 20.01
C VAL A 38 4.58 -3.97 19.13
N GLU A 39 3.80 -4.72 18.36
CA GLU A 39 4.28 -5.70 17.40
C GLU A 39 4.31 -5.14 15.97
N ARG A 40 3.34 -4.28 15.61
CA ARG A 40 3.23 -3.67 14.28
C ARG A 40 2.78 -2.23 14.39
N ILE A 41 3.25 -1.42 13.45
CA ILE A 41 2.93 0.00 13.34
C ILE A 41 2.42 0.25 11.94
N TYR A 42 1.34 1.00 11.81
CA TYR A 42 0.75 1.38 10.53
C TYR A 42 0.62 2.89 10.46
N LYS A 43 1.03 3.47 9.34
CA LYS A 43 0.95 4.91 9.09
C LYS A 43 -0.20 5.24 8.16
N TYR A 44 -1.00 6.23 8.52
CA TYR A 44 -2.08 6.74 7.67
C TYR A 44 -1.51 7.29 6.35
N LEU A 45 -2.10 6.90 5.23
CA LEU A 45 -1.83 7.51 3.93
C LEU A 45 -2.71 8.76 3.76
N PRO A 46 -2.11 9.95 3.54
CA PRO A 46 -2.87 11.17 3.31
C PRO A 46 -3.73 11.05 2.06
N VAL A 47 -4.98 11.49 2.18
CA VAL A 47 -5.91 11.57 1.06
C VAL A 47 -6.98 12.62 1.35
N ASP A 48 -7.30 13.45 0.38
CA ASP A 48 -8.26 14.56 0.50
C ASP A 48 -9.71 14.10 0.32
N PHE A 49 -10.08 12.98 0.94
CA PHE A 49 -11.45 12.46 0.92
C PHE A 49 -12.01 12.25 2.32
N LYS A 50 -13.24 12.73 2.51
CA LYS A 50 -14.00 12.48 3.73
C LYS A 50 -14.60 11.08 3.66
N ALA A 51 -14.15 10.20 4.56
CA ALA A 51 -14.68 8.86 4.68
C ALA A 51 -16.19 8.87 4.98
N SER A 52 -16.92 7.91 4.40
CA SER A 52 -18.32 7.65 4.73
C SER A 52 -18.48 7.22 6.19
N THR A 53 -19.66 7.53 6.76
CA THR A 53 -20.05 7.05 8.10
C THR A 53 -20.28 5.54 8.14
N GLU A 54 -20.51 4.93 6.99
CA GLU A 54 -20.71 3.47 6.86
C GLU A 54 -19.38 2.71 6.83
N SER A 55 -18.27 3.39 6.56
CA SER A 55 -16.98 2.75 6.34
C SER A 55 -16.43 2.06 7.58
N LYS A 56 -15.97 0.83 7.38
CA LYS A 56 -15.31 0.00 8.41
C LYS A 56 -13.87 -0.27 8.02
N PHE A 57 -13.11 -0.84 8.95
CA PHE A 57 -11.72 -1.22 8.70
C PHE A 57 -11.64 -2.66 8.23
N TYR A 58 -10.81 -2.93 7.24
CA TYR A 58 -10.64 -4.24 6.62
C TYR A 58 -9.18 -4.56 6.34
N GLN A 59 -8.86 -5.84 6.38
CA GLN A 59 -7.70 -6.43 5.69
C GLN A 59 -8.20 -7.40 4.62
N PHE A 60 -7.42 -7.60 3.57
CA PHE A 60 -7.81 -8.45 2.45
C PHE A 60 -6.93 -9.68 2.32
N SER A 61 -7.44 -10.70 1.65
CA SER A 61 -6.64 -11.78 1.09
C SER A 61 -7.21 -12.17 -0.26
N LEU A 62 -6.41 -12.88 -1.07
CA LEU A 62 -6.97 -13.63 -2.18
C LEU A 62 -7.93 -14.69 -1.66
N THR A 63 -9.02 -14.91 -2.39
CA THR A 63 -9.95 -15.99 -2.10
C THR A 63 -9.25 -17.34 -2.26
N LYS A 64 -9.67 -18.33 -1.47
CA LYS A 64 -9.31 -19.74 -1.70
C LYS A 64 -10.49 -20.56 -2.27
N TYR A 65 -11.61 -19.89 -2.54
CA TYR A 65 -12.82 -20.55 -3.03
C TYR A 65 -12.79 -20.74 -4.54
N THR A 66 -13.14 -21.93 -4.99
CA THR A 66 -13.46 -22.22 -6.39
C THR A 66 -14.97 -22.09 -6.57
N CYS A 67 -15.44 -21.21 -7.46
CA CYS A 67 -16.87 -21.10 -7.74
C CYS A 67 -17.27 -22.03 -8.90
N LEU A 68 -18.50 -22.55 -8.87
CA LEU A 68 -19.01 -23.45 -9.92
C LEU A 68 -19.33 -22.71 -11.22
N ARG A 69 -19.70 -21.42 -11.15
CA ARG A 69 -20.06 -20.59 -12.29
C ARG A 69 -19.55 -19.15 -12.10
N PRO A 70 -18.93 -18.54 -13.11
CA PRO A 70 -18.43 -17.17 -13.02
C PRO A 70 -19.58 -16.15 -12.91
N PRO A 71 -19.31 -14.95 -12.37
CA PRO A 71 -17.98 -14.48 -11.93
C PRO A 71 -17.65 -14.93 -10.50
N CYS A 72 -16.42 -15.39 -10.25
CA CYS A 72 -15.97 -15.80 -8.91
C CYS A 72 -15.41 -14.59 -8.14
N PRO A 73 -15.72 -14.43 -6.83
CA PRO A 73 -15.02 -13.49 -5.98
C PRO A 73 -13.51 -13.71 -6.06
N ILE A 74 -12.73 -12.63 -6.13
CA ILE A 74 -11.27 -12.68 -6.22
C ILE A 74 -10.66 -12.48 -4.84
N TYR A 75 -11.30 -11.67 -4.00
CA TYR A 75 -10.80 -11.29 -2.68
C TYR A 75 -11.76 -11.71 -1.56
N THR A 76 -11.20 -11.86 -0.36
CA THR A 76 -11.95 -11.90 0.89
C THR A 76 -11.52 -10.72 1.75
N GLY A 77 -12.46 -9.85 2.11
CA GLY A 77 -12.25 -8.78 3.07
C GLY A 77 -12.64 -9.25 4.47
N TYR A 78 -11.77 -9.04 5.46
CA TYR A 78 -11.99 -9.36 6.87
C TYR A 78 -12.19 -8.06 7.64
N GLU A 79 -13.38 -7.87 8.19
CA GLU A 79 -13.70 -6.67 8.97
C GLU A 79 -12.99 -6.72 10.33
N LEU A 80 -12.12 -5.73 10.59
CA LEU A 80 -11.32 -5.68 11.81
C LEU A 80 -12.20 -5.60 13.06
N ASN A 81 -11.75 -6.26 14.14
CA ASN A 81 -12.43 -6.33 15.44
C ASN A 81 -13.80 -7.05 15.38
N THR A 82 -14.04 -7.83 14.33
CA THR A 82 -15.23 -8.65 14.20
C THR A 82 -14.85 -10.01 13.60
N ASN A 83 -15.80 -10.96 13.61
CA ASN A 83 -15.66 -12.23 12.90
C ASN A 83 -16.33 -12.19 11.51
N LYS A 84 -16.61 -11.01 10.97
CA LYS A 84 -17.27 -10.87 9.67
C LYS A 84 -16.26 -10.86 8.54
N SER A 85 -16.63 -11.50 7.45
CA SER A 85 -15.92 -11.40 6.18
C SER A 85 -16.89 -11.17 5.04
N VAL A 86 -16.38 -10.61 3.95
CA VAL A 86 -17.12 -10.34 2.72
C VAL A 86 -16.33 -10.88 1.54
N ALA A 87 -17.02 -11.60 0.65
CA ALA A 87 -16.46 -12.03 -0.62
C ALA A 87 -16.56 -10.87 -1.62
N LEU A 88 -15.45 -10.54 -2.28
CA LEU A 88 -15.32 -9.34 -3.10
C LEU A 88 -14.86 -9.70 -4.51
N MET A 89 -15.49 -9.07 -5.50
CA MET A 89 -15.17 -9.17 -6.91
C MET A 89 -14.02 -8.26 -7.30
N ASN A 90 -14.01 -7.04 -6.77
CA ASN A 90 -13.01 -6.03 -7.08
C ASN A 90 -12.71 -5.15 -5.87
N ILE A 91 -11.55 -4.51 -5.88
CA ILE A 91 -11.14 -3.49 -4.91
C ILE A 91 -10.69 -2.26 -5.71
N THR A 92 -11.31 -1.12 -5.43
CA THR A 92 -10.98 0.18 -6.01
C THR A 92 -10.51 1.13 -4.91
N SER A 93 -9.81 2.21 -5.26
CA SER A 93 -9.26 3.12 -4.26
C SER A 93 -9.41 4.58 -4.63
N ASN A 94 -9.52 5.45 -3.62
CA ASN A 94 -9.44 6.91 -3.81
C ASN A 94 -8.01 7.38 -4.13
N TYR A 95 -7.01 6.50 -4.07
CA TYR A 95 -5.61 6.79 -4.38
C TYR A 95 -5.28 6.57 -5.87
N ASP A 96 -6.25 6.18 -6.70
CA ASP A 96 -6.06 5.90 -8.14
C ASP A 96 -5.84 7.21 -8.96
N GLY A 97 -5.02 8.14 -8.45
CA GLY A 97 -4.70 9.43 -9.02
C GLY A 97 -3.51 9.40 -9.99
N ILE A 98 -3.33 10.51 -10.71
CA ILE A 98 -2.22 10.68 -11.65
C ILE A 98 -0.92 10.75 -10.83
N TYR A 99 0.02 9.84 -11.13
CA TYR A 99 1.34 9.71 -10.48
C TYR A 99 1.38 9.02 -9.12
N PHE A 100 0.29 8.48 -8.57
CA PHE A 100 0.39 7.61 -7.40
C PHE A 100 0.94 6.21 -7.77
N ASP A 101 1.75 5.60 -6.91
CA ASP A 101 2.33 4.27 -7.15
C ASP A 101 1.27 3.18 -6.92
N THR A 102 0.39 2.99 -7.90
CA THR A 102 -0.69 2.00 -7.82
C THR A 102 -0.16 0.57 -7.73
N ASN A 103 0.99 0.27 -8.33
CA ASN A 103 1.61 -1.05 -8.23
C ASN A 103 2.05 -1.38 -6.80
N TRP A 104 2.74 -0.44 -6.14
CA TRP A 104 3.09 -0.56 -4.73
C TRP A 104 1.84 -0.69 -3.85
N PHE A 105 0.84 0.19 -4.03
CA PHE A 105 -0.35 0.19 -3.20
C PHE A 105 -1.14 -1.12 -3.32
N GLN A 106 -1.35 -1.61 -4.54
CA GLN A 106 -2.05 -2.88 -4.79
C GLN A 106 -1.29 -4.08 -4.19
N ALA A 107 0.04 -4.09 -4.25
CA ALA A 107 0.84 -5.12 -3.60
C ALA A 107 0.63 -5.14 -2.08
N ARG A 108 0.47 -3.97 -1.45
CA ARG A 108 0.21 -3.84 -0.01
C ARG A 108 -1.20 -4.28 0.40
N ILE A 109 -2.19 -4.27 -0.51
CA ILE A 109 -3.55 -4.79 -0.22
C ILE A 109 -3.53 -6.30 0.05
N ILE A 110 -2.76 -7.06 -0.74
CA ILE A 110 -2.74 -8.53 -0.74
C ILE A 110 -1.41 -9.14 -0.31
N ASP A 111 -0.58 -8.38 0.40
CA ASP A 111 0.75 -8.79 0.85
C ASP A 111 0.73 -9.99 1.83
N ARG A 112 1.85 -10.31 2.46
CA ARG A 112 1.89 -11.18 3.64
C ARG A 112 1.11 -10.53 4.77
N GLU A 113 0.48 -11.36 5.60
CA GLU A 113 -0.43 -10.92 6.64
C GLU A 113 0.18 -9.87 7.58
N GLU A 114 1.47 -10.02 7.89
CA GLU A 114 2.25 -9.10 8.71
C GLU A 114 2.54 -7.74 8.07
N HIS A 115 2.39 -7.62 6.75
CA HIS A 115 2.73 -6.41 5.97
C HIS A 115 1.55 -5.83 5.19
N ARG A 116 0.39 -6.50 5.20
CA ARG A 116 -0.82 -6.01 4.56
C ARG A 116 -1.25 -4.68 5.15
N LEU A 117 -1.60 -3.75 4.28
CA LEU A 117 -2.23 -2.50 4.70
C LEU A 117 -3.59 -2.77 5.35
N ILE A 118 -4.03 -1.82 6.18
CA ILE A 118 -5.38 -1.78 6.73
C ILE A 118 -6.15 -0.74 5.93
N SER A 119 -7.24 -1.13 5.29
CA SER A 119 -8.11 -0.20 4.57
C SER A 119 -9.27 0.22 5.44
N ARG A 120 -9.73 1.46 5.25
CA ARG A 120 -11.06 1.90 5.66
C ARG A 120 -11.91 2.12 4.42
N GLY A 121 -13.10 1.54 4.39
CA GLY A 121 -13.97 1.62 3.24
C GLY A 121 -15.26 0.84 3.40
N TYR A 122 -15.97 0.62 2.29
CA TYR A 122 -17.25 -0.08 2.25
C TYR A 122 -17.36 -0.99 1.02
N SER A 123 -18.16 -2.05 1.14
CA SER A 123 -18.56 -2.89 0.01
C SER A 123 -19.87 -2.37 -0.57
N ASP A 124 -19.94 -2.26 -1.90
CA ASP A 124 -21.19 -2.01 -2.60
C ASP A 124 -22.06 -3.28 -2.70
N LYS A 125 -23.28 -3.13 -3.24
CA LYS A 125 -24.23 -4.23 -3.45
C LYS A 125 -23.79 -5.25 -4.52
N ARG A 126 -22.73 -4.95 -5.28
CA ARG A 126 -22.16 -5.77 -6.35
C ARG A 126 -20.85 -6.44 -5.91
N SER A 127 -20.55 -6.43 -4.61
CA SER A 127 -19.32 -6.99 -4.03
C SER A 127 -18.05 -6.31 -4.52
N ASN A 128 -18.10 -5.03 -4.92
CA ASN A 128 -16.91 -4.22 -5.10
C ASN A 128 -16.61 -3.47 -3.81
N PHE A 129 -15.34 -3.41 -3.42
CA PHE A 129 -14.92 -2.67 -2.24
C PHE A 129 -14.26 -1.36 -2.64
N GLN A 130 -14.76 -0.24 -2.09
CA GLN A 130 -14.12 1.07 -2.25
C GLN A 130 -13.24 1.36 -1.03
N ILE A 131 -11.93 1.47 -1.24
CA ILE A 131 -10.99 1.97 -0.23
C ILE A 131 -11.06 3.50 -0.23
N GLU A 132 -11.51 4.05 0.89
CA GLU A 132 -11.54 5.50 1.11
C GLU A 132 -10.25 5.99 1.76
N ASN A 133 -9.72 5.24 2.73
CA ASN A 133 -8.44 5.52 3.39
C ASN A 133 -7.65 4.23 3.60
N ALA A 134 -6.34 4.36 3.82
CA ALA A 134 -5.50 3.23 4.10
C ALA A 134 -4.42 3.57 5.13
N PHE A 135 -3.97 2.55 5.85
CA PHE A 135 -2.85 2.60 6.78
C PHE A 135 -1.84 1.55 6.34
N VAL A 136 -0.63 1.98 6.01
CA VAL A 136 0.44 1.11 5.52
C VAL A 136 1.33 0.67 6.66
N HIS A 137 1.68 -0.61 6.69
CA HIS A 137 2.58 -1.19 7.68
C HIS A 137 3.99 -0.58 7.58
N LEU A 138 4.63 -0.34 8.72
CA LEU A 138 6.01 0.15 8.84
C LEU A 138 6.94 -0.93 9.42
N PRO A 139 8.23 -0.94 9.01
CA PRO A 139 8.82 -0.09 7.98
C PRO A 139 8.36 -0.49 6.57
N ASP A 140 8.36 0.47 5.64
CA ASP A 140 8.19 0.20 4.22
C ASP A 140 9.35 0.89 3.47
N PRO A 141 10.08 0.19 2.57
CA PRO A 141 10.00 -1.25 2.38
C PRO A 141 10.47 -2.02 3.61
N TYR A 142 9.87 -3.18 3.86
CA TYR A 142 10.25 -4.04 4.99
C TYR A 142 11.52 -4.86 4.71
N THR A 143 11.97 -4.93 3.45
CA THR A 143 13.29 -5.48 3.06
C THR A 143 14.16 -4.37 2.51
N SER A 144 15.44 -4.35 2.90
CA SER A 144 16.42 -3.43 2.31
C SER A 144 16.57 -3.68 0.81
N CYS A 145 16.59 -2.60 0.03
CA CYS A 145 16.86 -2.69 -1.41
C CYS A 145 18.31 -3.10 -1.67
N THR A 146 18.51 -3.93 -2.69
CA THR A 146 19.86 -4.26 -3.18
C THR A 146 20.55 -2.98 -3.67
N LYS A 147 21.84 -2.83 -3.33
CA LYS A 147 22.64 -1.73 -3.84
C LYS A 147 22.69 -1.79 -5.37
N ILE A 148 22.37 -0.68 -6.02
CA ILE A 148 22.40 -0.57 -7.47
C ILE A 148 23.86 -0.51 -7.93
N GLU A 149 24.22 -1.42 -8.83
CA GLU A 149 25.50 -1.37 -9.55
C GLU A 149 25.32 -0.51 -10.80
N HIS A 150 25.90 0.68 -10.79
CA HIS A 150 25.80 1.61 -11.91
C HIS A 150 26.64 1.14 -13.10
N GLN A 151 26.05 1.22 -14.28
CA GLN A 151 26.71 0.89 -15.54
C GLN A 151 27.23 2.13 -16.26
N ASN A 152 28.44 2.02 -16.82
CA ASN A 152 28.99 3.07 -17.68
C ASN A 152 28.35 2.98 -19.07
N CYS A 153 27.45 3.93 -19.38
CA CYS A 153 26.79 3.99 -20.68
C CYS A 153 27.59 4.78 -21.72
N ASN A 154 27.45 4.39 -22.99
CA ASN A 154 28.04 5.15 -24.10
C ASN A 154 27.42 6.54 -24.22
N LYS A 155 28.08 7.47 -24.94
CA LYS A 155 27.69 8.89 -25.09
C LYS A 155 26.19 9.11 -25.41
N ASN A 156 25.61 8.25 -26.24
CA ASN A 156 24.22 8.34 -26.72
C ASN A 156 23.25 7.40 -25.98
N GLN A 157 23.68 6.80 -24.88
CA GLN A 157 22.87 5.93 -24.03
C GLN A 157 22.75 6.51 -22.62
N THR A 158 21.70 6.12 -21.92
CA THR A 158 21.49 6.43 -20.51
C THR A 158 21.19 5.15 -19.76
N GLU A 159 21.65 5.07 -18.51
CA GLU A 159 21.23 4.00 -17.62
C GLU A 159 19.73 4.18 -17.34
N THR A 160 19.01 3.06 -17.30
CA THR A 160 17.57 3.03 -17.05
C THR A 160 17.24 2.07 -15.93
N PHE A 161 16.11 2.30 -15.30
CA PHE A 161 15.68 1.58 -14.11
C PHE A 161 14.23 1.17 -14.21
N THR A 162 13.91 0.03 -13.62
CA THR A 162 12.57 -0.32 -13.17
C THR A 162 12.46 -0.14 -11.67
N ARG A 163 11.23 -0.04 -11.18
CA ARG A 163 10.93 0.07 -9.75
C ARG A 163 9.91 -0.99 -9.39
N ASP A 164 10.19 -1.78 -8.37
CA ASP A 164 9.32 -2.87 -7.93
C ASP A 164 8.28 -2.41 -6.89
N SER A 165 7.42 -3.34 -6.45
CA SER A 165 6.39 -3.08 -5.45
C SER A 165 6.93 -2.86 -4.03
N ASN A 166 8.23 -3.04 -3.80
CA ASN A 166 8.93 -2.64 -2.58
C ASN A 166 9.66 -1.31 -2.78
N ARG A 167 9.29 -0.54 -3.80
CA ARG A 167 9.87 0.78 -4.09
C ARG A 167 11.38 0.72 -4.40
N CYS A 168 11.92 -0.47 -4.63
CA CYS A 168 13.33 -0.70 -4.92
C CYS A 168 13.60 -0.55 -6.42
N TYR A 169 14.70 0.12 -6.75
CA TYR A 169 15.14 0.27 -8.14
C TYR A 169 15.97 -0.93 -8.58
N LYS A 170 15.80 -1.30 -9.83
CA LYS A 170 16.61 -2.30 -10.53
C LYS A 170 17.14 -1.69 -11.81
N SER A 171 18.45 -1.76 -12.02
CA SER A 171 19.06 -1.32 -13.29
C SER A 171 18.64 -2.27 -14.41
N GLU A 172 18.14 -1.71 -15.50
CA GLU A 172 17.84 -2.43 -16.75
C GLU A 172 19.00 -2.28 -17.76
N GLY A 173 20.04 -1.52 -17.39
CA GLY A 173 21.21 -1.23 -18.22
C GLY A 173 21.04 0.02 -19.10
N CYS A 174 21.86 0.10 -20.15
CA CYS A 174 22.01 1.28 -20.98
C CYS A 174 21.10 1.27 -22.23
N PHE A 175 20.20 2.24 -22.35
CA PHE A 175 19.29 2.39 -23.49
C PHE A 175 19.58 3.68 -24.28
N PRO A 176 19.29 3.72 -25.60
CA PRO A 176 19.45 4.94 -26.40
C PRO A 176 18.66 6.11 -25.82
N LYS A 177 19.27 7.30 -25.82
CA LYS A 177 18.57 8.54 -25.44
C LYS A 177 17.61 8.94 -26.56
N ILE A 178 16.36 9.24 -26.20
CA ILE A 178 15.39 9.87 -27.11
C ILE A 178 15.06 11.29 -26.63
N THR A 179 14.44 12.09 -27.50
CA THR A 179 13.90 13.39 -27.11
C THR A 179 12.62 13.20 -26.31
N CYS A 180 12.60 13.68 -25.07
CA CYS A 180 11.48 13.53 -24.15
C CYS A 180 10.76 14.87 -23.98
N ASN A 181 9.48 14.93 -24.32
CA ASN A 181 8.63 16.07 -23.96
C ASN A 181 7.98 15.76 -22.62
N GLN A 182 8.54 16.28 -21.53
CA GLN A 182 8.07 15.94 -20.19
C GLN A 182 7.71 17.19 -19.38
N LEU A 183 6.52 17.12 -18.79
CA LEU A 183 6.07 18.02 -17.74
C LEU A 183 6.33 17.35 -16.41
N THR A 184 7.00 18.07 -15.51
CA THR A 184 7.23 17.60 -14.14
C THR A 184 5.95 17.80 -13.33
N PRO A 185 5.34 16.74 -12.80
CA PRO A 185 4.10 16.88 -12.05
C PRO A 185 4.34 17.42 -10.64
N HIS A 186 3.26 17.91 -10.03
CA HIS A 186 3.25 18.27 -8.62
C HIS A 186 2.56 17.16 -7.82
N CYS A 187 3.10 16.85 -6.64
CA CYS A 187 2.49 15.88 -5.73
C CYS A 187 1.60 16.59 -4.70
N GLU A 188 0.57 15.89 -4.24
CA GLU A 188 -0.28 16.35 -3.15
C GLU A 188 0.49 16.41 -1.83
N ASN A 189 -0.07 17.12 -0.84
CA ASN A 189 0.55 17.27 0.47
C ASN A 189 0.78 15.91 1.15
N GLY A 190 1.98 15.73 1.70
CA GLY A 190 2.40 14.47 2.32
C GLY A 190 3.10 13.51 1.38
N TYR A 191 3.11 13.79 0.07
CA TYR A 191 3.83 13.02 -0.93
C TYR A 191 5.06 13.77 -1.45
N THR A 192 6.08 13.00 -1.83
CA THR A 192 7.33 13.47 -2.43
C THR A 192 7.42 13.00 -3.86
N LEU A 193 7.75 13.91 -4.77
CA LEU A 193 8.00 13.56 -6.16
C LEU A 193 9.30 12.77 -6.29
N VAL A 194 9.19 11.55 -6.78
CA VAL A 194 10.28 10.63 -7.06
C VAL A 194 10.35 10.39 -8.56
N ASN A 195 11.56 10.25 -9.11
CA ASN A 195 11.75 10.01 -10.53
C ASN A 195 12.94 9.10 -10.82
N TRP A 196 12.89 8.47 -11.99
CA TRP A 196 13.98 7.64 -12.52
C TRP A 196 13.88 7.56 -14.04
N THR A 197 14.98 7.24 -14.72
CA THR A 197 14.99 7.04 -16.17
C THR A 197 14.41 5.68 -16.52
N LYS A 198 13.34 5.60 -17.33
CA LYS A 198 12.77 4.32 -17.82
C LYS A 198 13.44 3.89 -19.14
N THR A 199 13.06 2.72 -19.66
CA THR A 199 13.71 2.06 -20.82
C THR A 199 13.74 2.86 -22.12
N ASP A 200 12.90 3.88 -22.27
CA ASP A 200 12.94 4.80 -23.41
C ASP A 200 13.93 5.97 -23.23
N GLY A 201 14.62 6.04 -22.09
CA GLY A 201 15.55 7.11 -21.74
C GLY A 201 14.89 8.36 -21.18
N CYS A 202 13.57 8.38 -21.02
CA CYS A 202 12.83 9.49 -20.42
C CYS A 202 12.62 9.29 -18.91
N LEU A 203 12.32 10.36 -18.18
CA LEU A 203 12.01 10.27 -16.76
C LEU A 203 10.61 9.69 -16.54
N ASN A 204 10.47 8.80 -15.58
CA ASN A 204 9.19 8.44 -15.00
C ASN A 204 9.03 9.19 -13.68
N PHE A 205 7.80 9.62 -13.37
CA PHE A 205 7.49 10.38 -12.15
C PHE A 205 6.43 9.63 -11.34
N VAL A 206 6.63 9.57 -10.03
CA VAL A 206 5.68 9.00 -9.05
C VAL A 206 5.69 9.84 -7.77
N CYS A 207 4.54 9.96 -7.12
CA CYS A 207 4.36 10.62 -5.84
C CYS A 207 4.36 9.57 -4.72
N ASP A 208 5.48 9.51 -4.00
CA ASP A 208 5.68 8.59 -2.88
C ASP A 208 5.23 9.20 -1.56
N PHE A 209 4.68 8.40 -0.66
CA PHE A 209 4.40 8.90 0.68
C PHE A 209 5.69 9.09 1.50
N MET A 210 5.94 10.33 1.93
CA MET A 210 7.24 10.79 2.47
C MET A 210 7.64 10.17 3.82
N LEU A 211 6.68 9.67 4.61
CA LEU A 211 6.91 9.28 6.01
C LEU A 211 7.08 7.77 6.23
N LEU A 212 7.30 6.98 5.18
CA LEU A 212 7.42 5.53 5.28
C LEU A 212 8.82 5.04 5.68
N ASP A 213 9.87 5.83 5.42
CA ASP A 213 11.27 5.41 5.53
C ASP A 213 11.94 5.85 6.86
N THR A 214 11.17 6.28 7.87
CA THR A 214 11.69 7.05 9.03
C THR A 214 12.32 6.23 10.16
N THR A 215 12.69 4.95 9.93
CA THR A 215 13.55 4.21 10.87
C THR A 215 15.02 4.37 10.46
N LYS A 216 15.60 5.54 10.72
CA LYS A 216 17.06 5.72 10.77
C LYS A 216 17.51 5.87 12.21
#